data_AF-K7Z4R2-F1
#
_entry.id   AF-K7Z4R2-F1
#
_cell.length_a   1.000
_cell.length_b   1.000
_cell.length_c   1.000
_cell.angle_alpha   90.00
_cell.angle_beta   90.00
_cell.angle_gamma   90.00
#
_symmetry.space_group_name_H-M   'P 1'
#
loop_
_entity.id
_entity.type
_entity.pdbx_description
1 polymer ?
#
loop_
_entity_poly.entity_id
_entity_poly.type
_entity_poly.pdbx_seq_one_letter_code
_entity_poly.pdbx_strand_id
1 'polypeptide(L)'
;LQVPLAAQLVKGMADGCRDARCALVGGETAEMPSLYAPGQHDMAGYCVGIVEHSRILPRFDLYQPGDLLIGLPSSGLHCAGFNEILTQLAASKVNLRERSPVDGGDDGLTLAHVLATPTQLYVQQLLPHLQKGDEIKSVAHVTHGLLNDILRLLPDGFETTLDFGAVPVPKIFGWLAGKLKLSAQTILERHNCGIGMVLILPQSSQLWRTSLPGAKVLGVLQRRSKVSGSPVQVRNFVEQLEKVASPFGGLGDRELPEELKKLPSNSDLSAPREECFENAAGRRLTRIPTHYKDPILILGTDGVGTKLKIAQQTNRNTSVGIDLVAMCV
;
A
#
# COMPACT_ATOMS: atom_id res chain seq x y z
N LEU A 1 7.96 26.21 7.76
CA LEU A 1 8.73 25.21 6.96
C LEU A 1 9.94 25.92 6.35
N GLN A 2 11.12 25.30 6.29
CA GLN A 2 12.26 25.93 5.59
C GLN A 2 12.04 25.84 4.07
N VAL A 3 12.06 26.97 3.36
CA VAL A 3 11.77 27.05 1.91
C VAL A 3 12.56 26.02 1.08
N PRO A 4 13.87 25.78 1.30
CA PRO A 4 14.61 24.78 0.53
C PRO A 4 14.09 23.34 0.73
N LEU A 5 13.65 23.00 1.94
CA LEU A 5 13.08 21.69 2.24
C LEU A 5 11.73 21.51 1.53
N ALA A 6 10.87 22.54 1.57
CA ALA A 6 9.59 22.54 0.87
C ALA A 6 9.78 22.25 -0.62
N ALA A 7 10.72 22.94 -1.26
CA ALA A 7 11.03 22.78 -2.68
C ALA A 7 11.49 21.35 -3.03
N GLN A 8 12.26 20.70 -2.16
CA GLN A 8 12.68 19.30 -2.36
C GLN A 8 11.50 18.33 -2.29
N LEU A 9 10.60 18.51 -1.32
CA LEU A 9 9.40 17.67 -1.18
C LEU A 9 8.46 17.85 -2.39
N VAL A 10 8.21 19.10 -2.80
CA VAL A 10 7.39 19.41 -3.98
C VAL A 10 8.01 18.84 -5.25
N LYS A 11 9.34 18.92 -5.41
CA LYS A 11 10.04 18.29 -6.53
C LYS A 11 9.80 16.78 -6.54
N GLY A 12 9.92 16.09 -5.41
CA GLY A 12 9.67 14.66 -5.31
C GLY A 12 8.24 14.28 -5.70
N MET A 13 7.25 15.07 -5.27
CA MET A 13 5.84 14.88 -5.68
C MET A 13 5.64 15.08 -7.19
N ALA A 14 6.23 16.13 -7.76
CA ALA A 14 6.15 16.43 -9.18
C ALA A 14 6.81 15.33 -10.04
N ASP A 15 7.96 14.82 -9.60
CA ASP A 15 8.65 13.71 -10.25
C ASP A 15 7.80 12.43 -10.18
N GLY A 16 7.22 12.12 -9.02
CA GLY A 16 6.29 10.99 -8.86
C GLY A 16 5.04 11.11 -9.75
N CYS A 17 4.47 12.32 -9.90
CA CYS A 17 3.33 12.54 -10.81
C CYS A 17 3.72 12.30 -12.27
N ARG A 18 4.92 12.76 -12.68
CA ARG A 18 5.45 12.52 -14.03
C ARG A 18 5.62 11.02 -14.29
N ASP A 19 6.19 10.30 -13.33
CA ASP A 19 6.39 8.85 -13.41
C ASP A 19 5.06 8.08 -13.36
N ALA A 20 4.03 8.59 -12.67
CA ALA A 20 2.69 8.02 -12.71
C ALA A 20 1.90 8.40 -13.98
N ARG A 21 2.39 9.37 -14.77
CA ARG A 21 1.68 10.02 -15.88
C ARG A 21 0.34 10.64 -15.45
N CYS A 22 0.33 11.27 -14.28
CA CYS A 22 -0.81 12.05 -13.81
C CYS A 22 -0.46 13.55 -13.73
N ALA A 23 -1.50 14.39 -13.72
CA ALA A 23 -1.34 15.82 -13.52
C ALA A 23 -1.22 16.15 -12.04
N LEU A 24 -0.25 16.99 -11.68
CA LEU A 24 -0.19 17.65 -10.37
C LEU A 24 -1.05 18.92 -10.45
N VAL A 25 -2.33 18.80 -10.09
CA VAL A 25 -3.34 19.87 -10.28
C VAL A 25 -3.24 20.97 -9.24
N GLY A 26 -2.76 20.65 -8.04
CA GLY A 26 -2.60 21.61 -6.95
C GLY A 26 -2.15 20.92 -5.67
N GLY A 27 -2.02 21.72 -4.62
CA GLY A 27 -1.67 21.27 -3.27
C GLY A 27 -1.67 22.45 -2.32
N GLU A 28 -1.75 22.16 -1.03
CA GLU A 28 -1.78 23.15 0.03
C GLU A 28 -0.57 22.95 0.96
N THR A 29 -0.03 24.04 1.52
CA THR A 29 1.07 23.98 2.49
C THR A 29 0.64 24.69 3.76
N ALA A 30 0.18 23.90 4.73
CA ALA A 30 -0.27 24.42 6.02
C ALA A 30 0.87 24.45 7.05
N GLU A 31 1.22 25.65 7.54
CA GLU A 31 2.12 25.80 8.67
C GLU A 31 1.34 25.81 10.00
N MET A 32 1.54 24.80 10.84
CA MET A 32 0.81 24.64 12.10
C MET A 32 1.75 24.46 13.31
N PRO A 33 2.44 25.52 13.78
CA PRO A 33 3.41 25.42 14.88
C PRO A 33 2.82 24.93 16.21
N SER A 34 1.50 25.08 16.39
CA SER A 34 0.80 24.63 17.60
C SER A 34 0.46 23.14 17.61
N LEU A 35 0.64 22.44 16.48
CA LEU A 35 0.34 21.02 16.28
C LEU A 35 1.59 20.18 16.00
N TYR A 36 2.55 20.70 15.23
CA TYR A 36 3.80 20.00 14.91
C TYR A 36 5.00 20.64 15.60
N ALA A 37 5.89 19.82 16.16
CA ALA A 37 7.14 20.31 16.73
C ALA A 37 8.09 20.85 15.63
N PRO A 38 9.03 21.75 15.97
CA PRO A 38 10.01 22.22 15.00
C PRO A 38 10.73 21.09 14.27
N GLY A 39 10.70 21.11 12.94
CA GLY A 39 11.31 20.09 12.08
C GLY A 39 10.44 18.85 11.80
N GLN A 40 9.26 18.74 12.42
CA GLN A 40 8.27 17.72 12.07
C GLN A 40 7.36 18.20 10.95
N HIS A 41 7.06 17.28 10.03
CA HIS A 41 6.22 17.54 8.87
C HIS A 41 5.36 16.32 8.61
N ASP A 42 4.20 16.55 8.02
CA ASP A 42 3.29 15.52 7.56
C ASP A 42 2.98 15.75 6.09
N MET A 43 2.73 14.67 5.36
CA MET A 43 2.43 14.71 3.94
C MET A 43 1.21 13.83 3.67
N ALA A 44 0.16 14.48 3.18
CA ALA A 44 -1.03 13.82 2.69
C ALA A 44 -1.18 14.09 1.19
N GLY A 45 -1.56 13.06 0.46
CA GLY A 45 -1.87 13.16 -0.97
C GLY A 45 -3.21 12.50 -1.24
N TYR A 46 -3.91 13.01 -2.25
CA TYR A 46 -5.12 12.40 -2.78
C TYR A 46 -4.98 12.28 -4.30
N CYS A 47 -5.66 11.30 -4.87
CA CYS A 47 -5.67 11.07 -6.30
C CYS A 47 -7.10 10.84 -6.76
N VAL A 48 -7.46 11.41 -7.90
CA VAL A 48 -8.75 11.18 -8.55
C VAL A 48 -8.51 10.49 -9.88
N GLY A 49 -9.27 9.43 -10.12
CA GLY A 49 -9.22 8.63 -11.35
C GLY A 49 -10.63 8.38 -11.88
N ILE A 50 -10.71 8.08 -13.18
CA ILE A 50 -11.96 7.76 -13.88
C ILE A 50 -11.85 6.33 -14.39
N VAL A 51 -12.93 5.56 -14.23
CA VAL A 51 -13.03 4.20 -14.72
C VAL A 51 -14.40 3.97 -15.33
N GLU A 52 -14.43 3.24 -16.44
CA GLU A 52 -15.68 2.76 -17.02
C GLU A 52 -16.37 1.81 -16.05
N HIS A 53 -17.70 1.91 -15.91
CA HIS A 53 -18.46 1.11 -14.96
C HIS A 53 -18.23 -0.40 -15.14
N SER A 54 -18.14 -0.88 -16.38
CA SER A 54 -17.90 -2.28 -16.72
C SER A 54 -16.48 -2.78 -16.38
N ARG A 55 -15.55 -1.87 -16.07
CA ARG A 55 -14.14 -2.18 -15.78
C ARG A 55 -13.77 -2.00 -14.31
N ILE A 56 -14.75 -1.75 -13.44
CA ILE A 56 -14.52 -1.66 -12.01
C ILE A 56 -13.99 -3.00 -11.50
N LEU A 57 -12.90 -2.94 -10.72
CA LEU A 57 -12.32 -4.08 -10.03
C LEU A 57 -12.66 -4.02 -8.54
N PRO A 58 -12.67 -5.16 -7.82
CA PRO A 58 -12.48 -6.53 -8.33
C PRO A 58 -13.72 -7.07 -9.06
N ARG A 59 -13.52 -7.99 -10.00
CA ARG A 59 -14.58 -8.71 -10.74
C ARG A 59 -14.67 -10.15 -10.25
N PHE A 60 -15.18 -10.32 -9.03
CA PHE A 60 -15.27 -11.61 -8.35
C PHE A 60 -16.16 -12.62 -9.10
N ASP A 61 -17.14 -12.14 -9.86
CA ASP A 61 -18.00 -12.93 -10.73
C ASP A 61 -17.23 -13.69 -11.83
N LEU A 62 -16.04 -13.21 -12.21
CA LEU A 62 -15.19 -13.84 -13.22
C LEU A 62 -14.22 -14.88 -12.64
N TYR A 63 -14.17 -15.05 -11.32
CA TYR A 63 -13.19 -15.92 -10.68
C TYR A 63 -13.47 -17.39 -10.95
N GLN A 64 -12.40 -18.14 -11.23
CA GLN A 64 -12.45 -19.58 -11.46
C GLN A 64 -11.35 -20.28 -10.65
N PRO A 65 -11.62 -21.48 -10.10
CA PRO A 65 -10.56 -22.33 -9.58
C PRO A 65 -9.50 -22.56 -10.67
N GLY A 66 -8.22 -22.39 -10.33
CA GLY A 66 -7.12 -22.42 -11.30
C GLY A 66 -6.60 -21.05 -11.71
N ASP A 67 -7.33 -19.96 -11.45
CA ASP A 67 -6.83 -18.61 -11.65
C ASP A 67 -5.55 -18.36 -10.84
N LEU A 68 -4.64 -17.59 -11.43
CA LEU A 68 -3.30 -17.36 -10.89
C LEU A 68 -3.29 -16.09 -10.04
N LEU A 69 -2.69 -16.20 -8.85
CA LEU A 69 -2.24 -15.05 -8.06
C LEU A 69 -0.84 -14.67 -8.55
N ILE A 70 -0.71 -13.51 -9.18
CA ILE A 70 0.56 -13.00 -9.68
C ILE A 70 1.05 -11.86 -8.80
N GLY A 71 2.22 -12.04 -8.20
CA GLY A 71 2.92 -11.01 -7.44
C GLY A 71 3.86 -10.20 -8.34
N LEU A 72 3.79 -8.87 -8.25
CA LEU A 72 4.77 -7.95 -8.82
C LEU A 72 5.79 -7.58 -7.75
N PRO A 73 7.09 -7.52 -8.10
CA PRO A 73 8.13 -7.21 -7.15
C PRO A 73 7.93 -5.82 -6.55
N SER A 74 8.27 -5.66 -5.27
CA SER A 74 8.43 -4.35 -4.63
C SER A 74 9.86 -3.83 -4.82
N SER A 75 10.05 -2.53 -4.67
CA SER A 75 11.37 -1.88 -4.61
C SER A 75 12.04 -2.00 -3.24
N GLY A 76 11.37 -2.60 -2.24
CA GLY A 76 11.83 -2.67 -0.86
C GLY A 76 10.66 -2.66 0.11
N LEU A 77 10.79 -1.87 1.19
CA LEU A 77 9.78 -1.80 2.26
C LEU A 77 8.53 -0.98 1.89
N HIS A 78 8.63 -0.15 0.84
CA HIS A 78 7.62 0.86 0.51
C HIS A 78 7.37 1.79 1.71
N CYS A 79 6.12 1.98 2.13
CA CYS A 79 5.75 2.87 3.24
C CYS A 79 5.18 2.11 4.46
N ALA A 80 5.31 0.78 4.51
CA ALA A 80 4.66 -0.06 5.51
C ALA A 80 5.57 -0.37 6.72
N GLY A 81 5.04 -0.22 7.94
CA GLY A 81 5.70 -0.67 9.17
C GLY A 81 6.86 0.23 9.68
N PHE A 82 6.98 1.46 9.18
CA PHE A 82 8.09 2.36 9.56
C PHE A 82 8.05 2.83 11.01
N ASN A 83 6.87 2.97 11.62
CA ASN A 83 6.77 3.33 13.04
C ASN A 83 7.55 2.34 13.92
N GLU A 84 7.39 1.05 13.63
CA GLU A 84 8.11 0.01 14.34
C GLU A 84 9.59 0.02 14.00
N ILE A 85 9.94 0.06 12.71
CA ILE A 85 11.33 0.08 12.27
C ILE A 85 12.08 1.21 12.98
N LEU A 86 11.50 2.41 13.04
CA LEU A 86 12.10 3.56 13.72
C LEU A 86 12.22 3.35 15.23
N THR A 87 11.19 2.79 15.87
CA THR A 87 11.22 2.45 17.30
C THR A 87 12.36 1.48 17.61
N GLN A 88 12.56 0.47 16.79
CA GLN A 88 13.60 -0.55 17.00
C GLN A 88 14.99 -0.10 16.60
N LEU A 89 15.12 0.74 15.59
CA LEU A 89 16.37 1.40 15.25
C LEU A 89 16.88 2.23 16.43
N ALA A 90 15.99 2.97 17.10
CA ALA A 90 16.31 3.75 18.28
C ALA A 90 16.74 2.86 19.46
N ALA A 91 16.01 1.77 19.72
CA ALA A 91 16.35 0.81 20.78
C ALA A 91 17.67 0.08 20.52
N SER A 92 17.96 -0.25 19.26
CA SER A 92 19.11 -1.06 18.85
C SER A 92 20.37 -0.26 18.52
N LYS A 93 20.34 1.08 18.73
CA LYS A 93 21.44 2.03 18.44
C LYS A 93 22.02 1.86 17.03
N VAL A 94 21.17 1.54 16.05
CA VAL A 94 21.59 1.38 14.65
C VAL A 94 21.82 2.75 14.02
N ASN A 95 22.97 2.95 13.39
CA ASN A 95 23.31 4.19 12.70
C ASN A 95 22.88 4.13 11.23
N LEU A 96 21.90 4.94 10.86
CA LEU A 96 21.37 5.00 9.49
C LEU A 96 22.39 5.50 8.45
N ARG A 97 23.44 6.19 8.87
CA ARG A 97 24.49 6.73 7.98
C ARG A 97 25.59 5.73 7.68
N GLU A 98 25.61 4.59 8.34
CA GLU A 98 26.56 3.52 8.04
C GLU A 98 26.20 2.82 6.73
N ARG A 99 27.22 2.19 6.13
CA ARG A 99 27.05 1.39 4.92
C ARG A 99 25.97 0.32 5.16
N SER A 100 25.08 0.19 4.20
CA SER A 100 23.98 -0.76 4.25
C SER A 100 24.51 -2.20 4.31
N PRO A 101 24.00 -3.03 5.24
CA PRO A 101 24.38 -4.43 5.34
C PRO A 101 23.61 -5.36 4.38
N VAL A 102 22.58 -4.85 3.68
CA VAL A 102 21.68 -5.66 2.83
C VAL A 102 21.93 -5.46 1.34
N ASP A 103 22.09 -4.20 0.94
CA ASP A 103 22.24 -3.77 -0.44
C ASP A 103 23.27 -2.66 -0.46
N GLY A 104 24.42 -2.95 -1.04
CA GLY A 104 25.54 -2.03 -1.12
C GLY A 104 26.41 -2.45 -2.28
N GLY A 105 25.82 -2.41 -3.50
CA GLY A 105 26.56 -2.54 -4.76
C GLY A 105 27.79 -1.61 -4.79
N ASP A 106 28.48 -1.56 -5.93
CA ASP A 106 29.81 -0.93 -6.01
C ASP A 106 29.89 0.52 -5.49
N ASP A 107 28.76 1.23 -5.41
CA ASP A 107 28.65 2.64 -4.97
C ASP A 107 28.38 2.88 -3.46
N GLY A 108 28.31 1.84 -2.63
CA GLY A 108 28.34 2.03 -1.16
C GLY A 108 27.15 2.77 -0.53
N LEU A 109 25.91 2.36 -0.84
CA LEU A 109 24.70 2.92 -0.20
C LEU A 109 24.71 2.78 1.33
N THR A 110 24.15 3.77 2.02
CA THR A 110 23.90 3.72 3.47
C THR A 110 22.58 3.02 3.80
N LEU A 111 22.40 2.57 5.05
CA LEU A 111 21.12 2.00 5.48
C LEU A 111 19.95 2.97 5.29
N ALA A 112 20.16 4.27 5.50
CA ALA A 112 19.17 5.30 5.23
C ALA A 112 18.68 5.27 3.77
N HIS A 113 19.60 5.14 2.80
CA HIS A 113 19.24 5.09 1.39
C HIS A 113 18.38 3.87 1.07
N VAL A 114 18.73 2.69 1.61
CA VAL A 114 17.96 1.47 1.37
C VAL A 114 16.56 1.56 2.01
N LEU A 115 16.46 2.01 3.26
CA LEU A 115 15.17 2.18 3.93
C LEU A 115 14.31 3.25 3.26
N ALA A 116 14.91 4.32 2.74
CA ALA A 116 14.22 5.41 2.04
C ALA A 116 14.02 5.14 0.53
N THR A 117 14.25 3.91 0.05
CA THR A 117 14.00 3.56 -1.35
C THR A 117 12.55 3.90 -1.72
N PRO A 118 12.31 4.74 -2.76
CA PRO A 118 10.96 5.13 -3.13
C PRO A 118 10.06 3.94 -3.46
N THR A 119 8.78 4.06 -3.08
CA THR A 119 7.75 3.08 -3.44
C THR A 119 7.62 2.98 -4.96
N GLN A 120 7.62 1.76 -5.46
CA GLN A 120 7.48 1.50 -6.89
C GLN A 120 6.09 1.91 -7.41
N LEU A 121 6.07 2.64 -8.53
CA LEU A 121 4.84 3.03 -9.21
C LEU A 121 4.47 1.99 -10.28
N TYR A 122 3.31 1.35 -10.13
CA TYR A 122 2.85 0.28 -11.04
C TYR A 122 1.95 0.78 -12.18
N VAL A 123 1.57 2.06 -12.18
CA VAL A 123 0.56 2.61 -13.11
C VAL A 123 0.98 2.43 -14.57
N GLN A 124 2.22 2.78 -14.93
CA GLN A 124 2.67 2.64 -16.32
C GLN A 124 2.69 1.19 -16.80
N GLN A 125 3.04 0.27 -15.90
CA GLN A 125 3.12 -1.16 -16.19
C GLN A 125 1.72 -1.77 -16.34
N LEU A 126 0.74 -1.37 -15.52
CA LEU A 126 -0.56 -2.05 -15.45
C LEU A 126 -1.69 -1.37 -16.22
N LEU A 127 -1.72 -0.04 -16.24
CA LEU A 127 -2.83 0.70 -16.85
C LEU A 127 -3.09 0.31 -18.32
N PRO A 128 -2.07 0.12 -19.19
CA PRO A 128 -2.30 -0.31 -20.57
C PRO A 128 -3.02 -1.66 -20.67
N HIS A 129 -2.78 -2.57 -19.74
CA HIS A 129 -3.42 -3.90 -19.73
C HIS A 129 -4.84 -3.84 -19.16
N LEU A 130 -5.07 -3.00 -18.16
CA LEU A 130 -6.41 -2.72 -17.62
C LEU A 130 -7.33 -2.02 -18.64
N GLN A 131 -6.76 -1.16 -19.49
CA GLN A 131 -7.50 -0.46 -20.54
C GLN A 131 -7.79 -1.33 -21.76
N LYS A 132 -6.85 -2.21 -22.15
CA LYS A 132 -6.96 -2.99 -23.40
C LYS A 132 -7.63 -4.35 -23.24
N GLY A 133 -7.67 -4.92 -22.04
CA GLY A 133 -8.11 -6.30 -21.86
C GLY A 133 -8.98 -6.53 -20.63
N ASP A 134 -9.58 -7.72 -20.58
CA ASP A 134 -10.38 -8.21 -19.46
C ASP A 134 -9.66 -9.31 -18.65
N GLU A 135 -8.38 -9.53 -18.93
CA GLU A 135 -7.59 -10.61 -18.35
C GLU A 135 -7.26 -10.36 -16.87
N ILE A 136 -7.14 -9.10 -16.43
CA ILE A 136 -6.93 -8.78 -15.01
C ILE A 136 -8.27 -8.77 -14.30
N LYS A 137 -8.56 -9.80 -13.51
CA LYS A 137 -9.83 -9.95 -12.79
C LYS A 137 -9.87 -9.10 -11.52
N SER A 138 -8.72 -8.90 -10.87
CA SER A 138 -8.56 -8.09 -9.66
C SER A 138 -7.12 -7.62 -9.47
N VAL A 139 -6.96 -6.56 -8.68
CA VAL A 139 -5.67 -5.97 -8.28
C VAL A 139 -5.70 -5.59 -6.81
N ALA A 140 -4.65 -5.90 -6.06
CA ALA A 140 -4.40 -5.37 -4.72
C ALA A 140 -3.00 -4.77 -4.61
N HIS A 141 -2.92 -3.55 -4.12
CA HIS A 141 -1.67 -2.93 -3.70
C HIS A 141 -1.32 -3.42 -2.29
N VAL A 142 -0.13 -4.00 -2.13
CA VAL A 142 0.34 -4.51 -0.83
C VAL A 142 0.95 -3.36 -0.04
N THR A 143 0.25 -2.91 0.99
CA THR A 143 0.53 -1.68 1.75
C THR A 143 0.52 -1.88 3.26
N HIS A 144 -0.22 -2.85 3.77
CA HIS A 144 -0.41 -3.07 5.22
C HIS A 144 -0.12 -4.52 5.62
N GLY A 145 0.73 -5.20 4.85
CA GLY A 145 1.02 -6.62 4.99
C GLY A 145 0.46 -7.47 3.87
N LEU A 146 1.28 -8.40 3.40
CA LEU A 146 0.94 -9.28 2.28
C LEU A 146 -0.33 -10.10 2.56
N LEU A 147 -0.44 -10.68 3.75
CA LEU A 147 -1.62 -11.49 4.12
C LEU A 147 -2.90 -10.66 4.14
N ASN A 148 -2.86 -9.50 4.78
CA ASN A 148 -4.01 -8.62 4.95
C ASN A 148 -4.56 -8.11 3.61
N ASP A 149 -3.67 -7.74 2.70
CA ASP A 149 -4.09 -7.20 1.40
C ASP A 149 -4.52 -8.30 0.41
N ILE A 150 -3.97 -9.52 0.51
CA ILE A 150 -4.44 -10.68 -0.27
C ILE A 150 -5.83 -11.14 0.18
N LEU A 151 -6.15 -11.08 1.47
CA LEU A 151 -7.49 -11.43 1.97
C LEU A 151 -8.59 -10.62 1.28
N ARG A 152 -8.31 -9.36 0.91
CA ARG A 152 -9.26 -8.50 0.16
C ARG A 152 -9.49 -8.94 -1.28
N LEU A 153 -8.62 -9.79 -1.83
CA LEU A 153 -8.79 -10.36 -3.17
C LEU A 153 -9.63 -11.63 -3.18
N LEU A 154 -9.95 -12.19 -2.02
CA LEU A 154 -10.62 -13.48 -1.90
C LEU A 154 -12.09 -13.29 -1.51
N PRO A 155 -13.04 -13.47 -2.45
CA PRO A 155 -14.45 -13.53 -2.10
C PRO A 155 -14.76 -14.83 -1.34
N ASP A 156 -15.95 -14.88 -0.74
CA ASP A 156 -16.44 -16.08 -0.05
C ASP A 156 -16.38 -17.31 -0.95
N GLY A 157 -15.97 -18.44 -0.37
CA GLY A 157 -15.86 -19.72 -1.09
C GLY A 157 -14.58 -19.92 -1.90
N PHE A 158 -13.61 -18.98 -1.83
CA PHE A 158 -12.27 -19.16 -2.39
C PHE A 158 -11.19 -19.24 -1.30
N GLU A 159 -10.14 -20.00 -1.59
CA GLU A 159 -8.92 -20.08 -0.80
C GLU A 159 -7.69 -20.09 -1.71
N THR A 160 -6.52 -19.80 -1.15
CA THR A 160 -5.26 -19.86 -1.88
C THR A 160 -4.11 -20.28 -0.98
N THR A 161 -3.09 -20.88 -1.61
CA THR A 161 -1.80 -21.14 -0.98
C THR A 161 -0.75 -20.29 -1.68
N LEU A 162 -0.11 -19.42 -0.93
CA LEU A 162 1.05 -18.63 -1.36
C LEU A 162 2.31 -19.47 -1.19
N ASP A 163 3.04 -19.67 -2.27
CA ASP A 163 4.26 -20.47 -2.31
C ASP A 163 5.48 -19.59 -2.63
N PHE A 164 6.36 -19.44 -1.63
CA PHE A 164 7.59 -18.67 -1.77
C PHE A 164 8.77 -19.48 -2.35
N GLY A 165 8.56 -20.72 -2.78
CA GLY A 165 9.62 -21.59 -3.30
C GLY A 165 10.40 -20.96 -4.48
N ALA A 166 9.72 -20.24 -5.35
CA ALA A 166 10.30 -19.54 -6.50
C ALA A 166 10.24 -18.01 -6.39
N VAL A 167 9.82 -17.48 -5.24
CA VAL A 167 9.64 -16.04 -4.99
C VAL A 167 10.72 -15.59 -4.01
N PRO A 168 11.73 -14.86 -4.48
CA PRO A 168 12.82 -14.43 -3.60
C PRO A 168 12.30 -13.39 -2.61
N VAL A 169 12.63 -13.57 -1.34
CA VAL A 169 12.41 -12.56 -0.30
C VAL A 169 13.60 -11.60 -0.30
N PRO A 170 13.41 -10.28 -0.49
CA PRO A 170 14.51 -9.32 -0.49
C PRO A 170 15.30 -9.32 0.83
N LYS A 171 16.62 -9.08 0.74
CA LYS A 171 17.54 -9.12 1.90
C LYS A 171 17.16 -8.17 3.02
N ILE A 172 16.52 -7.04 2.70
CA ILE A 172 16.02 -6.10 3.72
C ILE A 172 15.07 -6.77 4.72
N PHE A 173 14.22 -7.71 4.29
CA PHE A 173 13.34 -8.44 5.21
C PHE A 173 14.12 -9.43 6.08
N GLY A 174 15.17 -10.05 5.54
CA GLY A 174 16.10 -10.86 6.32
C GLY A 174 16.82 -10.03 7.39
N TRP A 175 17.20 -8.80 7.07
CA TRP A 175 17.78 -7.87 8.04
C TRP A 175 16.80 -7.42 9.10
N LEU A 176 15.54 -7.14 8.73
CA LEU A 176 14.49 -6.88 9.73
C LEU A 176 14.31 -8.08 10.66
N ALA A 177 14.21 -9.29 10.11
CA ALA A 177 14.07 -10.52 10.88
C ALA A 177 15.26 -10.74 11.83
N GLY A 178 16.50 -10.57 11.37
CA GLY A 178 17.69 -10.85 12.16
C GLY A 178 18.11 -9.73 13.10
N LYS A 179 18.20 -8.50 12.59
CA LYS A 179 18.68 -7.34 13.35
C LYS A 179 17.62 -6.80 14.30
N LEU A 180 16.36 -6.75 13.87
CA LEU A 180 15.25 -6.27 14.70
C LEU A 180 14.51 -7.41 15.40
N LYS A 181 14.93 -8.67 15.17
CA LYS A 181 14.38 -9.88 15.80
C LYS A 181 12.89 -10.11 15.50
N LEU A 182 12.40 -9.66 14.34
CA LEU A 182 11.00 -9.87 13.95
C LEU A 182 10.72 -11.33 13.57
N SER A 183 9.55 -11.82 13.96
CA SER A 183 9.05 -13.13 13.55
C SER A 183 8.63 -13.15 12.08
N ALA A 184 8.65 -14.33 11.46
CA ALA A 184 8.18 -14.51 10.09
C ALA A 184 6.70 -14.11 9.92
N GLN A 185 5.87 -14.43 10.93
CA GLN A 185 4.45 -14.07 10.96
C GLN A 185 4.27 -12.55 10.94
N THR A 186 5.01 -11.83 11.79
CA THR A 186 5.02 -10.37 11.81
C THR A 186 5.35 -9.79 10.43
N ILE A 187 6.37 -10.34 9.76
CA ILE A 187 6.79 -9.82 8.46
C ILE A 187 5.68 -10.02 7.41
N LEU A 188 5.02 -11.19 7.40
CA LEU A 188 3.88 -11.47 6.51
C LEU A 188 2.68 -10.56 6.76
N GLU A 189 2.39 -10.26 8.02
CA GLU A 189 1.22 -9.48 8.43
C GLU A 189 1.43 -7.97 8.32
N ARG A 190 2.66 -7.48 8.33
CA ARG A 190 2.96 -6.04 8.43
C ARG A 190 3.75 -5.48 7.26
N HIS A 191 4.37 -6.35 6.46
CA HIS A 191 5.19 -5.93 5.34
C HIS A 191 4.82 -6.65 4.04
N ASN A 192 5.30 -6.07 2.94
CA ASN A 192 4.99 -6.53 1.60
C ASN A 192 5.78 -7.80 1.17
N CYS A 193 6.81 -8.18 1.93
CA CYS A 193 7.60 -9.39 1.71
C CYS A 193 8.28 -9.51 0.33
N GLY A 194 8.52 -8.37 -0.34
CA GLY A 194 9.07 -8.33 -1.70
C GLY A 194 8.01 -8.25 -2.80
N ILE A 195 6.73 -8.25 -2.44
CA ILE A 195 5.61 -8.18 -3.37
C ILE A 195 4.88 -6.86 -3.16
N GLY A 196 4.97 -5.93 -4.10
CA GLY A 196 4.27 -4.65 -3.98
C GLY A 196 2.86 -4.68 -4.54
N MET A 197 2.54 -5.58 -5.46
CA MET A 197 1.19 -5.67 -6.04
C MET A 197 0.83 -7.11 -6.34
N VAL A 198 -0.46 -7.46 -6.20
CA VAL A 198 -0.98 -8.78 -6.53
C VAL A 198 -2.12 -8.65 -7.55
N LEU A 199 -2.08 -9.48 -8.59
CA LEU A 199 -3.10 -9.56 -9.64
C LEU A 199 -3.76 -10.94 -9.63
N ILE A 200 -5.04 -11.00 -10.00
CA ILE A 200 -5.72 -12.26 -10.33
C ILE A 200 -5.88 -12.35 -11.84
N LEU A 201 -5.29 -13.38 -12.45
CA LEU A 201 -5.35 -13.65 -13.89
C LEU A 201 -5.95 -15.04 -14.17
N PRO A 202 -6.58 -15.26 -15.34
CA PRO A 202 -6.92 -16.59 -15.83
C PRO A 202 -5.72 -17.55 -15.82
N GLN A 203 -5.98 -18.84 -15.61
CA GLN A 203 -4.95 -19.88 -15.67
C GLN A 203 -4.15 -19.88 -16.99
N SER A 204 -4.84 -19.59 -18.11
CA SER A 204 -4.26 -19.53 -19.46
C SER A 204 -3.41 -18.28 -19.70
N SER A 205 -3.45 -17.30 -18.80
CA SER A 205 -2.80 -16.00 -18.99
C SER A 205 -1.28 -16.11 -19.13
N GLN A 206 -0.74 -15.50 -20.18
CA GLN A 206 0.71 -15.32 -20.38
C GLN A 206 1.16 -13.88 -20.10
N LEU A 207 0.25 -13.00 -19.70
CA LEU A 207 0.52 -11.57 -19.46
C LEU A 207 1.69 -11.38 -18.50
N TRP A 208 1.68 -12.14 -17.40
CA TRP A 208 2.69 -12.04 -16.35
C TRP A 208 4.11 -12.42 -16.81
N ARG A 209 4.25 -13.28 -17.83
CA ARG A 209 5.56 -13.66 -18.38
C ARG A 209 6.05 -12.68 -19.43
N THR A 210 5.13 -12.14 -20.22
CA THR A 210 5.45 -11.40 -21.44
C THR A 210 5.56 -9.91 -21.23
N SER A 211 4.73 -9.34 -20.34
CA SER A 211 4.55 -7.89 -20.23
C SER A 211 4.76 -7.34 -18.82
N LEU A 212 4.93 -8.20 -17.81
CA LEU A 212 5.10 -7.79 -16.42
C LEU A 212 6.48 -8.21 -15.88
N PRO A 213 7.51 -7.35 -16.00
CA PRO A 213 8.86 -7.67 -15.57
C PRO A 213 8.93 -8.06 -14.09
N GLY A 214 9.65 -9.14 -13.80
CA GLY A 214 9.86 -9.64 -12.44
C GLY A 214 8.62 -10.28 -11.79
N ALA A 215 7.48 -10.33 -12.48
CA ALA A 215 6.27 -10.95 -11.95
C ALA A 215 6.47 -12.45 -11.69
N LYS A 216 5.88 -12.94 -10.60
CA LYS A 216 5.95 -14.35 -10.20
C LYS A 216 4.55 -14.85 -9.85
N VAL A 217 4.29 -16.12 -10.13
CA VAL A 217 3.12 -16.82 -9.61
C VAL A 217 3.34 -17.02 -8.11
N LEU A 218 2.50 -16.39 -7.29
CA LEU A 218 2.48 -16.57 -5.85
C LEU A 218 1.64 -17.76 -5.45
N GLY A 219 0.55 -18.01 -6.17
CA GLY A 219 -0.41 -19.03 -5.79
C GLY A 219 -1.47 -19.25 -6.85
N VAL A 220 -2.41 -20.13 -6.53
CA VAL A 220 -3.53 -20.48 -7.40
C VAL A 220 -4.81 -20.39 -6.57
N LEU A 221 -5.88 -19.83 -7.15
CA LEU A 221 -7.20 -19.81 -6.53
C LEU A 221 -7.80 -21.22 -6.53
N GLN A 222 -8.34 -21.61 -5.40
CA GLN A 222 -8.98 -22.90 -5.17
C GLN A 222 -10.37 -22.69 -4.56
N ARG A 223 -11.26 -23.67 -4.73
CA ARG A 223 -12.53 -23.68 -3.98
C ARG A 223 -12.22 -23.94 -2.53
N ARG A 224 -12.79 -23.11 -1.66
CA ARG A 224 -12.64 -23.27 -0.22
C ARG A 224 -13.29 -24.57 0.24
N SER A 225 -12.48 -25.45 0.81
CA SER A 225 -12.92 -26.78 1.27
C SER A 225 -13.47 -26.76 2.70
N LYS A 226 -13.00 -25.84 3.54
CA LYS A 226 -13.41 -25.71 4.95
C LYS A 226 -13.79 -24.27 5.29
N VAL A 227 -14.91 -24.11 6.00
CA VAL A 227 -15.38 -22.79 6.47
C VAL A 227 -14.52 -22.27 7.63
N SER A 228 -13.89 -23.15 8.42
CA SER A 228 -13.00 -22.78 9.52
C SER A 228 -11.54 -22.63 9.08
N GLY A 229 -10.84 -21.61 9.62
CA GLY A 229 -9.44 -21.30 9.34
C GLY A 229 -9.25 -20.13 8.37
N SER A 230 -7.98 -19.71 8.18
CA SER A 230 -7.62 -18.67 7.22
C SER A 230 -7.79 -19.18 5.77
N PRO A 231 -8.42 -18.41 4.86
CA PRO A 231 -8.50 -18.76 3.44
C PRO A 231 -7.16 -18.56 2.70
N VAL A 232 -6.14 -18.03 3.37
CA VAL A 232 -4.77 -17.87 2.84
C VAL A 232 -3.83 -18.74 3.66
N GLN A 233 -3.14 -19.66 2.99
CA GLN A 233 -2.02 -20.43 3.54
C GLN A 233 -0.71 -19.94 2.92
N VAL A 234 0.40 -20.05 3.66
CA VAL A 234 1.73 -19.68 3.16
C VAL A 234 2.66 -20.86 3.32
N ARG A 235 3.43 -21.16 2.27
CA ARG A 235 4.46 -22.21 2.23
C ARG A 235 5.80 -21.63 1.82
N ASN A 236 6.88 -22.25 2.29
CA ASN A 236 8.26 -21.93 1.93
C ASN A 236 8.73 -20.51 2.33
N PHE A 237 7.90 -19.70 2.99
CA PHE A 237 8.26 -18.33 3.35
C PHE A 237 9.30 -18.29 4.47
N VAL A 238 9.11 -19.09 5.52
CA VAL A 238 10.02 -19.15 6.67
C VAL A 238 11.41 -19.59 6.20
N GLU A 239 11.47 -20.62 5.37
CA GLU A 239 12.71 -21.16 4.83
C GLU A 239 13.43 -20.16 3.91
N GLN A 240 12.69 -19.38 3.12
CA GLN A 240 13.28 -18.31 2.30
C GLN A 240 13.77 -17.15 3.17
N LEU A 241 12.99 -16.76 4.16
CA LEU A 241 13.35 -15.69 5.08
C LEU A 241 14.58 -16.06 5.93
N GLU A 242 14.67 -17.29 6.41
CA GLU A 242 15.83 -17.81 7.14
C GLU A 242 17.12 -17.72 6.31
N LYS A 243 17.06 -18.10 5.02
CA LYS A 243 18.21 -18.01 4.12
C LYS A 243 18.75 -16.58 4.07
N VAL A 244 17.87 -15.58 3.92
CA VAL A 244 18.27 -14.17 3.84
C VAL A 244 18.50 -13.51 5.20
N ALA A 245 17.98 -14.06 6.30
CA ALA A 245 18.20 -13.59 7.66
C ALA A 245 19.49 -14.16 8.28
N SER A 246 20.00 -15.29 7.77
CA SER A 246 21.20 -15.95 8.29
C SER A 246 22.42 -15.03 8.47
N PRO A 247 22.73 -14.06 7.57
CA PRO A 247 23.86 -13.15 7.76
C PRO A 247 23.64 -12.12 8.88
N PHE A 248 22.41 -11.98 9.37
CA PHE A 248 21.98 -10.99 10.35
C PHE A 248 21.60 -11.61 11.70
N GLY A 249 21.95 -12.88 11.92
CA GLY A 249 21.70 -13.58 13.19
C GLY A 249 20.39 -14.38 13.25
N GLY A 250 19.84 -14.77 12.10
CA GLY A 250 18.69 -15.69 12.00
C GLY A 250 17.34 -15.05 12.32
N LEU A 251 16.25 -15.82 12.28
CA LEU A 251 14.92 -15.31 12.64
C LEU A 251 14.85 -14.92 14.13
N GLY A 252 14.05 -13.91 14.44
CA GLY A 252 13.59 -13.68 15.80
C GLY A 252 12.17 -14.18 16.04
N ASP A 253 11.69 -13.95 17.25
CA ASP A 253 10.38 -14.35 17.76
C ASP A 253 9.50 -13.14 18.10
N ARG A 254 9.98 -11.91 17.88
CA ARG A 254 9.26 -10.70 18.24
C ARG A 254 8.00 -10.54 17.40
N GLU A 255 6.89 -10.45 18.09
CA GLU A 255 5.62 -9.99 17.55
C GLU A 255 5.48 -8.47 17.73
N LEU A 256 4.77 -7.83 16.82
CA LEU A 256 4.49 -6.40 16.94
C LEU A 256 3.22 -6.17 17.73
N PRO A 257 3.20 -5.13 18.58
CA PRO A 257 1.97 -4.69 19.21
C PRO A 257 0.88 -4.49 18.15
N GLU A 258 -0.38 -4.78 18.50
CA GLU A 258 -1.48 -4.39 17.62
C GLU A 258 -1.39 -2.89 17.34
N GLU A 259 -1.22 -2.52 16.05
CA GLU A 259 -1.49 -1.14 15.63
C GLU A 259 -2.89 -0.76 16.10
N LEU A 260 -3.08 0.53 16.44
CA LEU A 260 -4.40 1.09 16.67
C LEU A 260 -5.33 0.59 15.56
N LYS A 261 -6.26 -0.31 15.92
CA LYS A 261 -7.23 -0.87 14.98
C LYS A 261 -7.84 0.31 14.26
N LYS A 262 -7.92 0.23 12.93
CA LYS A 262 -8.77 1.16 12.18
C LYS A 262 -10.10 1.18 12.91
N LEU A 263 -10.51 2.36 13.37
CA LEU A 263 -11.85 2.54 13.90
C LEU A 263 -12.77 1.87 12.88
N PRO A 264 -13.61 0.90 13.28
CA PRO A 264 -14.56 0.31 12.37
C PRO A 264 -15.29 1.47 11.71
N SER A 265 -15.43 1.44 10.38
CA SER A 265 -16.30 2.38 9.70
C SER A 265 -17.67 2.24 10.34
N ASN A 266 -18.04 3.21 11.19
CA ASN A 266 -19.30 3.17 11.90
C ASN A 266 -20.39 3.24 10.83
N SER A 267 -21.07 2.13 10.56
CA SER A 267 -22.12 2.04 9.55
C SER A 267 -23.23 3.07 9.79
N ASP A 268 -23.42 3.45 11.06
CA ASP A 268 -24.39 4.46 11.49
C ASP A 268 -24.01 5.90 11.10
N LEU A 269 -22.71 6.17 10.81
CA LEU A 269 -22.24 7.48 10.32
C LEU A 269 -22.17 7.54 8.78
N SER A 270 -22.35 6.40 8.10
CA SER A 270 -22.33 6.28 6.64
C SER A 270 -23.72 6.00 6.09
N ALA A 271 -24.69 6.87 6.39
CA ALA A 271 -25.98 6.80 5.73
C ALA A 271 -25.75 6.75 4.21
N PRO A 272 -26.35 5.79 3.50
CA PRO A 272 -26.19 5.67 2.06
C PRO A 272 -26.64 6.98 1.42
N ARG A 273 -25.76 7.57 0.62
CA ARG A 273 -26.08 8.76 -0.15
C ARG A 273 -26.31 8.36 -1.60
N GLU A 274 -27.33 8.91 -2.24
CA GLU A 274 -27.73 8.53 -3.60
C GLU A 274 -26.62 8.75 -4.63
N GLU A 275 -25.72 9.71 -4.39
CA GLU A 275 -24.57 10.00 -5.25
C GLU A 275 -23.43 8.97 -5.14
N CYS A 276 -23.47 8.05 -4.17
CA CYS A 276 -22.41 7.09 -3.90
C CYS A 276 -22.89 5.64 -4.01
N PHE A 277 -22.02 4.77 -4.54
CA PHE A 277 -22.19 3.32 -4.51
C PHE A 277 -20.88 2.63 -4.19
N GLU A 278 -20.91 1.37 -3.76
CA GLU A 278 -19.72 0.58 -3.44
C GLU A 278 -19.43 -0.47 -4.50
N ASN A 279 -18.14 -0.71 -4.77
CA ASN A 279 -17.72 -1.89 -5.54
C ASN A 279 -17.65 -3.14 -4.66
N ALA A 280 -17.35 -4.29 -5.27
CA ALA A 280 -17.25 -5.57 -4.58
C ALA A 280 -16.15 -5.64 -3.49
N ALA A 281 -15.20 -4.68 -3.46
CA ALA A 281 -14.20 -4.54 -2.41
C ALA A 281 -14.56 -3.49 -1.34
N GLY A 282 -15.81 -2.99 -1.31
CA GLY A 282 -16.27 -1.98 -0.36
C GLY A 282 -15.68 -0.59 -0.60
N ARG A 283 -15.21 -0.28 -1.82
CA ARG A 283 -14.72 1.06 -2.18
C ARG A 283 -15.87 1.90 -2.70
N ARG A 284 -16.05 3.07 -2.11
CA ARG A 284 -17.06 4.06 -2.50
C ARG A 284 -16.65 4.77 -3.80
N LEU A 285 -17.59 4.86 -4.72
CA LEU A 285 -17.47 5.49 -6.04
C LEU A 285 -18.66 6.45 -6.24
N THR A 286 -18.50 7.41 -7.16
CA THR A 286 -19.58 8.30 -7.59
C THR A 286 -19.62 8.38 -9.11
N ARG A 287 -20.80 8.64 -9.68
CA ARG A 287 -20.98 8.77 -11.13
C ARG A 287 -20.75 10.22 -11.55
N ILE A 288 -20.06 10.42 -12.67
CA ILE A 288 -20.08 11.72 -13.36
C ILE A 288 -21.49 11.89 -13.95
N PRO A 289 -22.22 12.98 -13.62
CA PRO A 289 -23.57 13.18 -14.14
C PRO A 289 -23.62 13.24 -15.67
N THR A 290 -24.59 12.56 -16.27
CA THR A 290 -24.67 12.37 -17.74
C THR A 290 -25.11 13.61 -18.52
N HIS A 291 -25.52 14.70 -17.83
CA HIS A 291 -25.92 15.95 -18.48
C HIS A 291 -24.72 16.81 -18.90
N TYR A 292 -23.52 16.54 -18.38
CA TYR A 292 -22.29 17.20 -18.85
C TYR A 292 -21.84 16.59 -20.18
N LYS A 293 -21.49 17.44 -21.15
CA LYS A 293 -20.99 17.01 -22.48
C LYS A 293 -19.47 16.91 -22.54
N ASP A 294 -18.77 17.82 -21.87
CA ASP A 294 -17.30 17.89 -21.81
C ASP A 294 -16.89 18.33 -20.39
N PRO A 295 -17.02 17.43 -19.39
CA PRO A 295 -16.75 17.79 -18.00
C PRO A 295 -15.25 17.97 -17.76
N ILE A 296 -14.88 19.08 -17.09
CA ILE A 296 -13.53 19.29 -16.55
C ILE A 296 -13.52 18.90 -15.08
N LEU A 297 -12.55 18.07 -14.69
CA LEU A 297 -12.36 17.70 -13.29
C LEU A 297 -11.69 18.87 -12.55
N ILE A 298 -12.37 19.37 -11.51
CA ILE A 298 -11.85 20.40 -10.61
C ILE A 298 -11.55 19.74 -9.27
N LEU A 299 -10.39 20.06 -8.69
CA LEU A 299 -9.93 19.53 -7.41
C LEU A 299 -9.58 20.70 -6.50
N GLY A 300 -10.27 20.78 -5.35
CA GLY A 300 -9.95 21.68 -4.25
C GLY A 300 -9.27 20.90 -3.12
N THR A 301 -8.29 21.51 -2.45
CA THR A 301 -7.65 20.91 -1.28
C THR A 301 -7.28 21.98 -0.32
N ASP A 302 -7.73 21.82 0.90
CA ASP A 302 -7.37 22.67 2.00
C ASP A 302 -7.46 21.87 3.30
N GLY A 303 -6.99 22.45 4.39
CA GLY A 303 -7.16 21.95 5.73
C GLY A 303 -7.94 22.91 6.60
N VAL A 304 -8.44 22.41 7.72
CA VAL A 304 -9.07 23.24 8.78
C VAL A 304 -8.04 23.96 9.66
N GLY A 305 -6.75 23.72 9.42
CA GLY A 305 -5.64 24.32 10.14
C GLY A 305 -5.68 24.06 11.66
N THR A 306 -5.28 25.07 12.43
CA THR A 306 -5.17 24.99 13.89
C THR A 306 -6.52 24.97 14.62
N LYS A 307 -7.66 25.12 13.91
CA LYS A 307 -9.01 24.97 14.50
C LYS A 307 -9.22 23.57 15.09
N LEU A 308 -8.50 22.56 14.57
CA LEU A 308 -8.46 21.21 15.14
C LEU A 308 -8.06 21.21 16.62
N LYS A 309 -7.16 22.10 17.04
CA LYS A 309 -6.72 22.16 18.45
C LYS A 309 -7.87 22.53 19.37
N ILE A 310 -8.73 23.46 18.96
CA ILE A 310 -9.92 23.85 19.73
C ILE A 310 -10.89 22.67 19.82
N ALA A 311 -11.14 21.98 18.71
CA ALA A 311 -12.02 20.82 18.70
C ALA A 311 -11.52 19.68 19.60
N GLN A 312 -10.21 19.41 19.58
CA GLN A 312 -9.56 18.42 20.44
C GLN A 312 -9.68 18.81 21.92
N GLN A 313 -9.39 20.06 22.28
CA GLN A 313 -9.42 20.54 23.66
C GLN A 313 -10.85 20.60 24.24
N THR A 314 -11.85 20.84 23.40
CA THR A 314 -13.25 20.97 23.82
C THR A 314 -14.08 19.71 23.56
N ASN A 315 -13.48 18.68 22.96
CA ASN A 315 -14.14 17.47 22.46
C ASN A 315 -15.32 17.74 21.50
N ARG A 316 -15.29 18.87 20.78
CA ARG A 316 -16.34 19.31 19.83
C ARG A 316 -15.95 19.03 18.37
N ASN A 317 -15.72 17.75 18.06
CA ASN A 317 -15.14 17.34 16.78
C ASN A 317 -16.13 17.34 15.61
N THR A 318 -17.44 17.30 15.85
CA THR A 318 -18.47 17.15 14.82
C THR A 318 -18.53 18.31 13.83
N SER A 319 -18.31 19.54 14.31
CA SER A 319 -18.39 20.75 13.48
C SER A 319 -17.19 20.95 12.55
N VAL A 320 -16.00 20.47 12.94
CA VAL A 320 -14.76 20.69 12.16
C VAL A 320 -14.77 19.95 10.83
N GLY A 321 -15.48 18.82 10.74
CA GLY A 321 -15.68 18.13 9.46
C GLY A 321 -16.43 18.98 8.43
N ILE A 322 -17.35 19.85 8.88
CA ILE A 322 -18.09 20.77 8.00
C ILE A 322 -17.14 21.86 7.50
N ASP A 323 -16.30 22.42 8.39
CA ASP A 323 -15.29 23.41 7.99
C ASP A 323 -14.36 22.85 6.90
N LEU A 324 -13.95 21.58 7.02
CA LEU A 324 -13.08 20.94 6.03
C LEU A 324 -13.75 20.91 4.64
N VAL A 325 -15.04 20.58 4.59
CA VAL A 325 -15.80 20.59 3.34
C VAL A 325 -15.89 22.02 2.79
N ALA A 326 -16.23 23.00 3.65
CA ALA A 326 -16.40 24.40 3.25
C ALA A 326 -15.13 25.05 2.67
N MET A 327 -13.94 24.58 3.04
CA MET A 327 -12.68 25.05 2.45
C MET A 327 -12.37 24.37 1.09
N CYS A 328 -13.01 23.24 0.79
CA CYS A 328 -12.74 22.46 -0.42
C CYS A 328 -13.79 22.64 -1.53
N VAL A 329 -14.98 23.17 -1.24
CA VAL A 329 -16.14 23.25 -2.17
C VAL A 329 -16.57 24.66 -2.52
#